data_AF-A0A940EVB3-F1
#
_entry.id   AF-A0A940EVB3-F1
#
_cell.length_a   1.000
_cell.length_b   1.000
_cell.length_c   1.000
_cell.angle_alpha   90.00
_cell.angle_beta   90.00
_cell.angle_gamma   90.00
#
_symmetry.space_group_name_H-M   'P 1'
#
loop_
_entity.id
_entity.type
_entity.pdbx_description
1 polymer ?
#
loop_
_entity_poly.entity_id
_entity_poly.type
_entity_poly.pdbx_seq_one_letter_code
_entity_poly.pdbx_strand_id
1 'polypeptide(L)'
;MSRMLTRAAAVLAAVVTAVALGTAPAHATVHEIVAQWCSGHPHLEPPGLTGGSHADNFAQPLNASGFISGVVPFKDGFLIQFNFDNPNAKVVPVGEPIPIGTLNGKPLYLQPIAPDPSFPAFMNCPKLGTV
;
A
#
# COMPACT_ATOMS: atom_id res chain seq x y z
N MET A 1 48.78 13.68 17.77
CA MET A 1 47.46 13.70 18.45
C MET A 1 46.37 14.47 17.69
N SER A 2 46.68 15.55 16.96
CA SER A 2 45.67 16.37 16.23
C SER A 2 44.80 15.61 15.21
N ARG A 3 45.36 14.72 14.37
CA ARG A 3 44.61 14.08 13.27
C ARG A 3 43.56 13.06 13.70
N MET A 4 43.73 12.42 14.85
CA MET A 4 42.81 11.40 15.36
C MET A 4 41.55 12.03 15.96
N LEU A 5 41.72 13.14 16.69
CA LEU A 5 40.63 13.96 17.22
C LEU A 5 39.77 14.58 16.09
N THR A 6 40.41 15.05 15.02
CA THR A 6 39.68 15.58 13.85
C THR A 6 38.85 14.51 13.13
N ARG A 7 39.36 13.28 13.02
CA ARG A 7 38.62 12.16 12.43
C ARG A 7 37.44 11.73 13.30
N ALA A 8 37.63 11.64 14.61
CA ALA A 8 36.55 11.31 15.53
C ALA A 8 35.42 12.35 15.52
N ALA A 9 35.77 13.64 15.49
CA ALA A 9 34.79 14.71 15.38
C ALA A 9 34.01 14.70 14.05
N ALA A 10 34.70 14.40 12.94
CA ALA A 10 34.05 14.30 11.62
C ALA A 10 33.08 13.11 11.55
N VAL A 11 33.43 11.96 12.12
CA VAL A 11 32.54 10.79 12.19
C VAL A 11 31.33 11.08 13.07
N LEU A 12 31.53 11.71 14.22
CA LEU A 12 30.44 12.07 15.13
C LEU A 12 29.47 13.05 14.48
N ALA A 13 30.00 14.07 13.79
CA ALA A 13 29.20 15.03 13.05
C ALA A 13 28.39 14.35 11.93
N ALA A 14 28.99 13.40 11.19
CA ALA A 14 28.30 12.67 10.14
C ALA A 14 27.16 11.79 10.69
N VAL A 15 27.36 11.13 11.84
CA VAL A 15 26.33 10.30 12.48
C VAL A 15 25.17 11.17 13.00
N VAL A 16 25.46 12.29 13.67
CA VAL A 16 24.41 13.21 14.15
C VAL A 16 23.61 13.79 12.98
N THR A 17 24.26 14.13 11.88
CA THR A 17 23.59 14.63 10.67
C THR A 17 22.70 13.55 10.03
N ALA A 18 23.16 12.31 9.99
CA ALA A 18 22.38 11.19 9.46
C ALA A 18 21.13 10.88 10.31
N VAL A 19 21.21 11.02 11.64
CA VAL A 19 20.07 10.81 12.54
C VAL A 19 19.08 11.99 12.52
N ALA A 20 19.57 13.22 12.29
CA ALA A 20 18.74 14.41 12.18
C ALA A 20 17.97 14.49 10.85
N LEU A 21 18.45 13.80 9.81
CA LEU A 21 17.69 13.50 8.60
C LEU A 21 16.68 12.39 8.91
N GLY A 22 15.68 12.71 9.73
CA GLY A 22 14.55 11.83 9.94
C GLY A 22 14.02 11.36 8.58
N THR A 23 13.74 10.07 8.45
CA THR A 23 13.00 9.55 7.30
C THR A 23 11.70 10.33 7.24
N ALA A 24 11.53 11.17 6.20
CA ALA A 24 10.23 11.78 5.94
C ALA A 24 9.19 10.65 5.96
N PRO A 25 8.03 10.84 6.61
CA PRO A 25 6.99 9.82 6.61
C PRO A 25 6.75 9.46 5.14
N ALA A 26 6.97 8.19 4.80
CA ALA A 26 6.50 7.69 3.53
C ALA A 26 4.98 7.87 3.59
N HIS A 27 4.48 8.91 2.93
CA HIS A 27 3.05 9.11 2.74
C HIS A 27 2.56 7.93 1.90
N ALA A 28 2.26 6.81 2.57
CA ALA A 28 1.47 5.74 2.03
C ALA A 28 0.03 6.24 2.02
N THR A 29 -0.25 7.20 1.14
CA THR A 29 -1.60 7.45 0.71
C THR A 29 -2.06 6.15 0.06
N VAL A 30 -3.22 5.61 0.45
CA VAL A 30 -3.99 4.83 -0.52
C VAL A 30 -4.45 5.85 -1.55
N HIS A 31 -3.51 6.22 -2.43
CA HIS A 31 -3.90 6.66 -3.74
C HIS A 31 -4.68 5.46 -4.26
N GLU A 32 -5.98 5.63 -4.43
CA GLU A 32 -6.68 4.85 -5.43
C GLU A 32 -5.68 4.70 -6.58
N ILE A 33 -5.30 3.48 -6.94
CA ILE A 33 -4.37 3.28 -8.06
C ILE A 33 -5.16 3.74 -9.26
N VAL A 34 -5.05 5.03 -9.53
CA VAL A 34 -5.70 5.61 -10.66
C VAL A 34 -4.69 5.51 -11.76
N ALA A 35 -5.06 4.67 -12.72
CA ALA A 35 -4.55 4.76 -14.07
C ALA A 35 -4.60 6.18 -14.66
N GLN A 36 -5.20 7.17 -13.98
CA GLN A 36 -5.05 8.62 -14.24
C GLN A 36 -3.59 8.98 -14.55
N TRP A 37 -2.63 8.52 -13.72
CA TRP A 37 -1.20 8.78 -13.95
C TRP A 37 -0.67 8.16 -15.23
N CYS A 38 -1.31 7.10 -15.72
CA CYS A 38 -1.00 6.49 -17.00
C CYS A 38 -1.80 7.09 -18.16
N SER A 39 -2.88 7.80 -17.88
CA SER A 39 -3.73 8.44 -18.89
C SER A 39 -3.23 9.82 -19.32
N GLY A 40 -2.26 10.40 -18.60
CA GLY A 40 -1.71 11.74 -18.88
C GLY A 40 -2.62 12.90 -18.47
N HIS A 41 -3.67 12.63 -17.70
CA HIS A 41 -4.62 13.63 -17.21
C HIS A 41 -4.11 14.37 -15.96
N PRO A 42 -4.63 15.60 -15.69
CA PRO A 42 -4.30 16.35 -14.48
C PRO A 42 -4.70 15.60 -13.19
N HIS A 43 -4.32 16.10 -12.02
CA HIS A 43 -4.71 15.50 -10.74
C HIS A 43 -6.24 15.33 -10.63
N LEU A 44 -6.69 14.26 -9.95
CA LEU A 44 -8.11 14.05 -9.70
C LEU A 44 -8.56 14.94 -8.56
N GLU A 45 -9.68 15.61 -8.81
CA GLU A 45 -10.40 16.38 -7.79
C GLU A 45 -11.75 15.69 -7.52
N PRO A 46 -12.13 15.47 -6.24
CA PRO A 46 -11.36 15.79 -5.03
C PRO A 46 -10.18 14.82 -4.82
N PRO A 47 -9.14 15.23 -4.05
CA PRO A 47 -8.06 14.32 -3.67
C PRO A 47 -8.67 13.10 -2.97
N GLY A 48 -8.18 11.91 -3.35
CA GLY A 48 -8.57 10.65 -2.70
C GLY A 48 -8.31 10.67 -1.20
N LEU A 49 -8.75 9.63 -0.48
CA LEU A 49 -8.49 9.53 0.96
C LEU A 49 -6.99 9.69 1.21
N THR A 50 -6.61 10.73 1.95
CA THR A 50 -5.21 11.03 2.23
C THR A 50 -4.93 11.01 3.72
N GLY A 51 -3.87 10.28 4.04
CA GLY A 51 -3.54 9.74 5.35
C GLY A 51 -2.83 10.71 6.30
N GLY A 52 -3.45 11.80 6.76
CA GLY A 52 -2.94 12.54 7.92
C GLY A 52 -3.27 11.86 9.26
N SER A 53 -2.98 12.51 10.41
CA SER A 53 -3.34 12.03 11.76
C SER A 53 -4.86 11.93 12.04
N HIS A 54 -5.69 12.29 11.06
CA HIS A 54 -7.17 12.26 11.10
C HIS A 54 -7.77 11.52 9.90
N ALA A 55 -6.97 10.72 9.20
CA ALA A 55 -7.43 10.06 7.99
C ALA A 55 -8.54 9.03 8.29
N ASP A 56 -9.60 9.10 7.49
CA ASP A 56 -10.65 8.09 7.47
C ASP A 56 -10.07 6.72 7.13
N ASN A 57 -10.71 5.68 7.63
CA ASN A 57 -10.34 4.29 7.38
C ASN A 57 -10.28 4.01 5.88
N PHE A 58 -9.09 3.72 5.34
CA PHE A 58 -8.88 3.40 3.92
C PHE A 58 -9.70 2.19 3.43
N ALA A 59 -10.17 1.32 4.34
CA ALA A 59 -11.06 0.23 3.98
C ALA A 59 -12.52 0.67 3.77
N GLN A 60 -12.92 1.86 4.23
CA GLN A 60 -14.29 2.36 4.10
C GLN A 60 -14.78 2.42 2.64
N PRO A 61 -14.05 3.00 1.66
CA PRO A 61 -14.48 2.97 0.27
C PRO A 61 -14.48 1.56 -0.32
N LEU A 62 -13.58 0.68 0.13
CA LEU A 62 -13.55 -0.73 -0.31
C LEU A 62 -14.74 -1.53 0.21
N ASN A 63 -15.19 -1.24 1.43
CA ASN A 63 -16.41 -1.78 2.01
C ASN A 63 -17.65 -1.19 1.31
N ALA A 64 -17.68 0.13 1.09
CA ALA A 64 -18.80 0.82 0.46
C ALA A 64 -18.99 0.45 -1.01
N SER A 65 -17.89 0.17 -1.74
CA SER A 65 -17.95 -0.32 -3.11
C SER A 65 -18.38 -1.78 -3.23
N GLY A 66 -18.40 -2.52 -2.11
CA GLY A 66 -18.64 -3.97 -2.10
C GLY A 66 -17.46 -4.79 -2.62
N PHE A 67 -16.26 -4.21 -2.71
CA PHE A 67 -15.05 -4.97 -3.05
C PHE A 67 -14.68 -5.93 -1.90
N ILE A 68 -14.82 -5.49 -0.64
CA ILE A 68 -14.73 -6.40 0.51
C ILE A 68 -16.11 -7.00 0.75
N SER A 69 -16.25 -8.31 0.52
CA SER A 69 -17.51 -9.04 0.69
C SER A 69 -17.74 -9.55 2.11
N GLY A 70 -16.69 -9.58 2.93
CA GLY A 70 -16.76 -9.97 4.33
C GLY A 70 -15.59 -10.85 4.74
N VAL A 71 -15.82 -11.65 5.79
CA VAL A 71 -14.85 -12.58 6.34
C VAL A 71 -15.46 -13.97 6.36
N VAL A 72 -14.77 -14.93 5.74
CA VAL A 72 -15.26 -16.32 5.60
C VAL A 72 -14.34 -17.30 6.31
N PRO A 73 -14.84 -18.46 6.77
CA PRO A 73 -13.99 -19.52 7.29
C PRO A 73 -12.93 -19.97 6.26
N PHE A 74 -11.67 -20.10 6.68
CA PHE A 74 -10.58 -20.53 5.82
C PHE A 74 -9.47 -21.22 6.62
N LYS A 75 -9.12 -22.44 6.22
CA LYS A 75 -8.15 -23.30 6.94
C LYS A 75 -8.50 -23.39 8.44
N ASP A 76 -7.56 -23.04 9.31
CA ASP A 76 -7.68 -23.01 10.76
C ASP A 76 -8.19 -21.66 11.31
N GLY A 77 -8.56 -20.72 10.44
CA GLY A 77 -9.03 -19.40 10.81
C GLY A 77 -10.00 -18.78 9.80
N PHE A 78 -9.70 -17.56 9.36
CA PHE A 78 -10.61 -16.74 8.57
C PHE A 78 -9.89 -16.06 7.41
N LEU A 79 -10.58 -15.84 6.28
CA LEU A 79 -10.06 -15.10 5.12
C LEU A 79 -10.91 -13.85 4.90
N ILE A 80 -10.25 -12.70 4.69
CA ILE A 80 -10.92 -11.51 4.14
C ILE A 80 -11.27 -11.80 2.69
N GLN A 81 -12.57 -11.85 2.38
CA GLN A 81 -13.06 -12.16 1.05
C GLN A 81 -13.15 -10.88 0.20
N PHE A 82 -12.46 -10.90 -0.94
CA PHE A 82 -12.57 -9.87 -1.96
C PHE A 82 -13.46 -10.34 -3.12
N ASN A 83 -14.28 -9.43 -3.64
CA ASN A 83 -15.08 -9.60 -4.85
C ASN A 83 -14.31 -9.06 -6.05
N PHE A 84 -13.57 -9.95 -6.72
CA PHE A 84 -12.81 -9.60 -7.92
C PHE A 84 -13.69 -9.37 -9.16
N ASP A 85 -14.97 -9.74 -9.11
CA ASP A 85 -15.95 -9.45 -10.16
C ASP A 85 -16.55 -8.03 -10.05
N ASN A 86 -16.16 -7.27 -9.02
CA ASN A 86 -16.57 -5.88 -8.89
C ASN A 86 -16.06 -5.08 -10.11
N PRO A 87 -16.91 -4.31 -10.83
CA PRO A 87 -16.47 -3.54 -12.00
C PRO A 87 -15.34 -2.54 -11.72
N ASN A 88 -15.17 -2.14 -10.46
CA ASN A 88 -14.09 -1.25 -10.02
C ASN A 88 -12.83 -2.00 -9.56
N ALA A 89 -12.83 -3.34 -9.59
CA ALA A 89 -11.66 -4.15 -9.26
C ALA A 89 -10.62 -4.01 -10.38
N LYS A 90 -9.56 -3.26 -10.08
CA LYS A 90 -8.39 -3.07 -10.96
C LYS A 90 -7.27 -4.08 -10.61
N VAL A 91 -7.60 -5.17 -9.93
CA VAL A 91 -6.63 -6.10 -9.36
C VAL A 91 -7.15 -7.53 -9.49
N VAL A 92 -6.22 -8.47 -9.59
CA VAL A 92 -6.47 -9.91 -9.60
C VAL A 92 -5.82 -10.57 -8.39
N PRO A 93 -6.37 -11.70 -7.89
CA PRO A 93 -5.71 -12.49 -6.86
C PRO A 93 -4.41 -13.08 -7.41
N VAL A 94 -3.36 -13.08 -6.58
CA VAL A 94 -2.08 -13.72 -6.90
C VAL A 94 -1.56 -14.51 -5.71
N GLY A 95 -0.89 -15.63 -5.99
CA GLY A 95 -0.30 -16.47 -4.95
C GLY A 95 -1.31 -17.03 -3.94
N GLU A 96 -0.77 -17.54 -2.83
CA GLU A 96 -1.54 -18.16 -1.75
C GLU A 96 -1.93 -17.13 -0.67
N PRO A 97 -3.10 -17.26 -0.03
CA PRO A 97 -3.47 -16.43 1.11
C PRO A 97 -2.45 -16.47 2.25
N ILE A 98 -2.04 -15.30 2.72
CA ILE A 98 -1.02 -15.11 3.76
C ILE A 98 -1.65 -14.69 5.09
N PRO A 99 -1.11 -15.12 6.23
CA PRO A 99 -1.59 -14.67 7.54
C PRO A 99 -1.18 -13.21 7.77
N ILE A 100 -2.14 -12.38 8.18
CA ILE A 100 -1.95 -10.94 8.46
C ILE A 100 -2.23 -10.56 9.91
N GLY A 101 -2.76 -11.48 10.71
CA GLY A 101 -3.10 -11.22 12.10
C GLY A 101 -3.97 -12.31 12.68
N THR A 102 -4.79 -11.94 13.68
CA THR A 102 -5.73 -12.86 14.31
C THR A 102 -7.12 -12.25 14.43
N LEU A 103 -8.14 -13.08 14.32
CA LEU A 103 -9.53 -12.77 14.56
C LEU A 103 -10.12 -13.84 15.49
N ASN A 104 -10.64 -13.43 16.64
CA ASN A 104 -11.16 -14.34 17.67
C ASN A 104 -10.15 -15.44 18.08
N GLY A 105 -8.87 -15.07 18.19
CA GLY A 105 -7.79 -15.99 18.58
C GLY A 105 -7.36 -16.99 17.49
N LYS A 106 -7.90 -16.90 16.27
CA LYS A 106 -7.50 -17.72 15.12
C LYS A 106 -6.82 -16.87 14.04
N PRO A 107 -5.96 -17.45 13.17
CA PRO A 107 -5.30 -16.67 12.12
C PRO A 107 -6.31 -15.99 11.17
N LEU A 108 -6.02 -14.73 10.83
CA LEU A 108 -6.71 -13.99 9.78
C LEU A 108 -5.81 -13.94 8.55
N TYR A 109 -6.35 -14.39 7.42
CA TYR A 109 -5.67 -14.47 6.14
C TYR A 109 -6.12 -13.37 5.19
N LEU A 110 -5.22 -12.99 4.30
CA LEU A 110 -5.44 -12.05 3.21
C LEU A 110 -4.99 -12.69 1.89
N GLN A 111 -5.82 -12.59 0.85
CA GLN A 111 -5.40 -12.94 -0.50
C GLN A 111 -4.46 -11.85 -1.03
N PRO A 112 -3.21 -12.17 -1.41
CA PRO A 112 -2.37 -11.21 -2.11
C PRO A 112 -2.99 -10.86 -3.46
N ILE A 113 -2.78 -9.62 -3.89
CA ILE A 113 -3.35 -9.06 -5.12
C ILE A 113 -2.26 -8.39 -5.95
N ALA A 114 -2.45 -8.38 -7.26
CA ALA A 114 -1.63 -7.64 -8.21
C ALA A 114 -2.51 -6.83 -9.16
N PRO A 115 -2.00 -5.75 -9.78
CA PRO A 115 -2.71 -5.06 -10.85
C PRO A 115 -3.15 -6.04 -11.94
N ASP A 116 -4.39 -5.93 -12.40
CA ASP A 116 -4.90 -6.74 -13.51
C ASP A 116 -4.33 -6.23 -14.84
N PRO A 117 -3.40 -6.93 -15.50
CA PRO A 117 -2.77 -6.44 -16.73
C PRO A 117 -3.76 -6.29 -17.89
N SER A 118 -4.94 -6.93 -17.81
CA SER A 118 -5.99 -6.84 -18.82
C SER A 118 -6.97 -5.68 -18.58
N PHE A 119 -6.92 -5.04 -17.41
CA PHE A 119 -7.84 -3.96 -17.09
C PHE A 119 -7.58 -2.76 -18.03
N PRO A 120 -8.60 -2.21 -18.72
CA PRO A 120 -8.41 -1.24 -19.79
C PRO A 120 -7.59 -0.01 -19.40
N ALA A 121 -7.70 0.40 -18.14
CA ALA A 121 -7.00 1.57 -17.64
C ALA A 121 -5.46 1.36 -17.58
N PHE A 122 -4.99 0.11 -17.51
CA PHE A 122 -3.56 -0.19 -17.44
C PHE A 122 -2.90 -0.43 -18.80
N MET A 123 -3.67 -0.50 -19.89
CA MET A 123 -3.14 -0.63 -21.24
C MET A 123 -2.18 0.52 -21.62
N ASN A 124 -2.35 1.69 -21.02
CA ASN A 124 -1.51 2.87 -21.24
C ASN A 124 -0.42 3.05 -20.16
N CYS A 125 -0.21 2.05 -19.29
CA CYS A 125 0.75 2.10 -18.20
C CYS A 125 2.00 1.21 -18.47
N PRO A 126 2.95 1.60 -19.33
CA PRO A 126 4.09 0.74 -19.71
C PRO A 126 5.02 0.37 -18.55
N LYS A 127 4.91 1.02 -17.38
CA LYS A 127 5.73 0.76 -16.18
C LYS A 127 4.98 0.09 -15.02
N LEU A 128 3.70 -0.25 -15.19
CA LEU A 128 2.90 -0.84 -14.10
C LEU A 128 3.17 -2.34 -13.89
N GLY A 129 3.79 -3.01 -14.87
CA GLY A 129 3.99 -4.46 -14.88
C GLY A 129 5.42 -4.95 -14.59
N THR A 130 6.32 -4.11 -14.08
CA THR A 130 7.69 -4.53 -13.71
C THR A 130 7.92 -4.34 -12.21
N VAL A 131 7.69 -5.42 -11.46
CA VAL A 131 8.38 -5.69 -10.19
C VAL A 131 9.44 -6.76 -10.42
#